data_AF-A0A843B2V4-F1
#
_entry.id   AF-A0A843B2V4-F1
#
_cell.length_a   1.000
_cell.length_b   1.000
_cell.length_c   1.000
_cell.angle_alpha   90.00
_cell.angle_beta   90.00
_cell.angle_gamma   90.00
#
_symmetry.space_group_name_H-M   'P 1'
#
loop_
_entity.id
_entity.type
_entity.pdbx_description
1 polymer ?
#
loop_
_entity_poly.entity_id
_entity_poly.type
_entity_poly.pdbx_seq_one_letter_code
_entity_poly.pdbx_strand_id
1 'polypeptide(L)'
;MSKRSEKEARNNDNLVSQFFPVLAVTALLSYFQYRKLKKQYLANPQAKRIDDLMAHTPILIVATFGILLVLAGVYSLAMWTFKGHAGYAPVVAVAAYAGWLVTKRLLNAQSACLLGVVVDYQAGTLTFPTLHPALTTVALAQVAQMTREDGNKLHIAGEFGSNTLTFSNKRLRDECIYLLKSGTAAKMPAEME
;
A
#
# COMPACT_ATOMS: atom_id res chain seq x y z
N MET A 1 28.48 -28.31 -13.44
CA MET A 1 27.72 -27.05 -13.55
C MET A 1 28.03 -26.45 -14.92
N SER A 2 27.02 -26.07 -15.72
CA SER A 2 27.24 -25.55 -17.09
C SER A 2 27.72 -24.09 -17.06
N LYS A 3 28.63 -23.69 -17.95
CA LYS A 3 29.09 -22.29 -18.10
C LYS A 3 27.92 -21.30 -18.28
N ARG A 4 26.79 -21.77 -18.81
CA ARG A 4 25.54 -21.00 -18.93
C ARG A 4 24.90 -20.71 -17.58
N SER A 5 24.85 -21.71 -16.69
CA SER A 5 24.30 -21.59 -15.34
C SER A 5 25.15 -20.65 -14.46
N GLU A 6 26.48 -20.69 -14.59
CA GLU A 6 27.36 -19.75 -13.89
C GLU A 6 27.20 -18.31 -14.38
N LYS A 7 26.97 -18.10 -15.68
CA LYS A 7 26.72 -16.78 -16.26
C LYS A 7 25.37 -16.21 -15.82
N GLU A 8 24.32 -17.05 -15.78
CA GLU A 8 22.99 -16.67 -15.28
C GLU A 8 23.01 -16.32 -13.79
N ALA A 9 23.69 -17.12 -12.96
CA ALA A 9 23.86 -16.83 -11.53
C ALA A 9 24.57 -15.49 -11.30
N ARG A 10 25.69 -15.26 -12.00
CA ARG A 10 26.45 -13.99 -11.89
C ARG A 10 25.63 -12.78 -12.34
N ASN A 11 24.79 -12.94 -13.36
CA ASN A 11 23.91 -11.87 -13.83
C ASN A 11 22.82 -11.54 -12.79
N ASN A 12 22.23 -12.56 -12.18
CA ASN A 12 21.24 -12.37 -11.11
C ASN A 12 21.86 -11.69 -9.89
N ASP A 13 23.08 -12.09 -9.47
CA ASP A 13 23.78 -11.47 -8.35
C ASP A 13 24.06 -9.98 -8.60
N ASN A 14 24.47 -9.63 -9.82
CA ASN A 14 24.66 -8.24 -10.23
C ASN A 14 23.35 -7.43 -10.20
N LEU A 15 22.25 -8.00 -10.68
CA LEU A 15 20.93 -7.36 -10.63
C LEU A 15 20.48 -7.14 -9.19
N VAL A 16 20.62 -8.15 -8.32
CA VAL A 16 20.26 -8.04 -6.90
C VAL A 16 21.10 -6.97 -6.22
N SER A 17 22.42 -6.95 -6.44
CA SER A 17 23.32 -5.93 -5.89
C SER A 17 22.95 -4.52 -6.34
N GLN A 18 22.52 -4.34 -7.59
CA GLN A 18 22.12 -3.04 -8.11
C GLN A 18 20.80 -2.52 -7.50
N PHE A 19 19.83 -3.40 -7.26
CA PHE A 19 18.52 -2.99 -6.72
C PHE A 19 18.46 -2.98 -5.19
N PHE A 20 19.31 -3.75 -4.52
CA PHE A 20 19.30 -3.89 -3.06
C PHE A 20 19.34 -2.55 -2.31
N PRO A 21 20.19 -1.57 -2.66
CA PRO A 21 20.20 -0.27 -1.96
C PRO A 21 18.87 0.47 -2.10
N VAL A 22 18.27 0.44 -3.29
CA VAL A 22 17.00 1.12 -3.54
C VAL A 22 15.86 0.46 -2.78
N LEU A 23 15.84 -0.87 -2.73
CA LEU A 23 14.88 -1.64 -1.93
C LEU A 23 15.06 -1.37 -0.43
N ALA A 24 16.29 -1.31 0.07
CA ALA A 24 16.58 -1.02 1.46
C ALA A 24 16.14 0.40 1.86
N VAL A 25 16.44 1.41 1.03
CA VAL A 25 16.03 2.80 1.27
C VAL A 25 14.51 2.95 1.23
N THR A 26 13.84 2.33 0.25
CA THR A 26 12.36 2.40 0.17
C THR A 26 11.68 1.69 1.33
N ALA A 27 12.18 0.54 1.77
CA ALA A 27 11.72 -0.15 2.97
C ALA A 27 11.92 0.69 4.24
N LEU A 28 13.07 1.36 4.38
CA LEU A 28 13.35 2.22 5.53
C LEU A 28 12.44 3.46 5.56
N LEU A 29 12.25 4.14 4.42
CA LEU A 29 11.37 5.31 4.32
C LEU A 29 9.90 4.96 4.57
N SER A 30 9.42 3.85 3.98
CA SER A 30 8.06 3.37 4.23
C SER A 30 7.85 2.97 5.69
N TYR A 31 8.86 2.40 6.36
CA TYR A 31 8.81 2.11 7.79
C TYR A 31 8.67 3.38 8.66
N PHE A 32 9.39 4.45 8.34
CA PHE A 32 9.24 5.73 9.06
C PHE A 32 7.85 6.35 8.88
N GLN A 33 7.27 6.25 7.68
CA GLN A 33 5.89 6.69 7.43
C GLN A 33 4.88 5.82 8.16
N TYR A 34 5.07 4.50 8.15
CA TYR A 34 4.26 3.57 8.92
C TYR A 34 4.28 3.91 10.42
N ARG A 35 5.44 4.27 10.99
CA ARG A 35 5.52 4.73 12.39
C ARG A 35 4.65 5.96 12.66
N LYS A 36 4.53 6.89 11.71
CA LYS A 36 3.63 8.04 11.82
C LYS A 36 2.17 7.60 11.77
N LEU A 37 1.80 6.76 10.80
CA LEU A 37 0.44 6.22 10.68
C LEU A 37 0.03 5.39 11.91
N LYS A 38 0.93 4.54 12.42
CA LYS A 38 0.72 3.77 13.64
C LYS A 38 0.39 4.68 14.82
N LYS A 39 1.13 5.79 15.00
CA LYS A 39 0.84 6.76 16.06
C LYS A 39 -0.51 7.45 15.88
N GLN A 40 -0.93 7.68 14.64
CA GLN A 40 -2.18 8.39 14.36
C GLN A 40 -3.42 7.49 14.52
N TYR A 41 -3.38 6.26 13.98
CA TYR A 41 -4.54 5.37 13.89
C TYR A 41 -4.60 4.31 15.00
N LEU A 42 -3.49 4.02 15.68
CA LEU A 42 -3.41 3.00 16.73
C LEU A 42 -3.07 3.59 18.11
N ALA A 43 -3.16 4.92 18.28
CA ALA A 43 -3.09 5.53 19.60
C ALA A 43 -4.33 5.24 20.44
N ASN A 44 -5.44 4.89 19.81
CA ASN A 44 -6.71 4.65 20.47
C ASN A 44 -6.76 3.25 21.10
N PRO A 45 -7.08 3.11 22.39
CA PRO A 45 -7.26 1.80 23.04
C PRO A 45 -8.35 0.92 22.41
N GLN A 46 -9.34 1.53 21.76
CA GLN A 46 -10.43 0.85 21.07
C GLN A 46 -10.16 0.65 19.57
N ALA A 47 -8.97 1.01 19.07
CA ALA A 47 -8.58 0.69 17.70
C ALA A 47 -8.07 -0.75 17.62
N LYS A 48 -8.72 -1.57 16.78
CA LYS A 48 -8.27 -2.92 16.45
C LYS A 48 -7.70 -2.94 15.04
N ARG A 49 -6.53 -3.58 14.90
CA ARG A 49 -5.82 -3.73 13.64
C ARG A 49 -5.88 -5.17 13.17
N ILE A 50 -6.12 -5.34 11.88
CA ILE A 50 -5.95 -6.59 11.15
C ILE A 50 -4.73 -6.43 10.26
N ASP A 51 -3.67 -7.16 10.62
CA ASP A 51 -2.43 -7.17 9.84
C ASP A 51 -2.55 -8.22 8.75
N ASP A 52 -2.70 -7.77 7.51
CA ASP A 52 -2.76 -8.65 6.33
C ASP A 52 -1.84 -8.14 5.21
N LEU A 53 -0.54 -8.13 5.51
CA LEU A 53 0.46 -7.71 4.56
C LEU A 53 0.42 -8.53 3.25
N MET A 54 0.11 -9.83 3.37
CA MET A 54 0.07 -10.73 2.22
C MET A 54 -1.03 -10.36 1.22
N ALA A 55 -2.21 -9.96 1.69
CA ALA A 55 -3.28 -9.48 0.80
C ALA A 55 -2.92 -8.21 0.04
N HIS A 56 -2.04 -7.40 0.63
CA HIS A 56 -1.60 -6.12 0.06
C HIS A 56 -0.27 -6.21 -0.70
N THR A 57 0.30 -7.41 -0.84
CA THR A 57 1.47 -7.70 -1.70
C THR A 57 1.37 -7.13 -3.11
N PRO A 58 0.25 -7.23 -3.87
CA PRO A 58 0.19 -6.64 -5.20
C PRO A 58 0.38 -5.12 -5.19
N ILE A 59 -0.15 -4.42 -4.17
CA ILE A 59 0.03 -2.97 -4.01
C ILE A 59 1.51 -2.67 -3.70
N LEU A 60 2.13 -3.46 -2.82
CA LEU A 60 3.56 -3.33 -2.50
C LEU A 60 4.45 -3.54 -3.73
N ILE A 61 4.16 -4.55 -4.55
CA ILE A 61 4.87 -4.83 -5.80
C ILE A 61 4.74 -3.64 -6.74
N VAL A 62 3.51 -3.21 -7.05
CA VAL A 62 3.25 -2.08 -7.95
C VAL A 62 3.92 -0.81 -7.46
N ALA A 63 3.85 -0.52 -6.16
CA ALA A 63 4.49 0.66 -5.59
C ALA A 63 6.01 0.60 -5.66
N THR A 64 6.62 -0.56 -5.38
CA THR A 64 8.07 -0.74 -5.41
C THR A 64 8.61 -0.61 -6.85
N PHE A 65 7.98 -1.31 -7.81
CA PHE A 65 8.35 -1.20 -9.21
C PHE A 65 8.10 0.21 -9.76
N GLY A 66 7.01 0.88 -9.35
CA GLY A 66 6.73 2.26 -9.71
C GLY A 66 7.84 3.22 -9.25
N ILE A 67 8.36 3.05 -8.02
CA ILE A 67 9.49 3.85 -7.52
C ILE A 67 10.74 3.59 -8.36
N LEU A 68 11.05 2.32 -8.65
CA LEU A 68 12.21 1.96 -9.48
C LEU A 68 12.14 2.61 -10.88
N LEU A 69 10.98 2.56 -11.53
CA LEU A 69 10.78 3.16 -12.84
C LEU A 69 10.94 4.69 -12.81
N VAL A 70 10.37 5.35 -11.80
CA VAL A 70 10.51 6.81 -11.64
C VAL A 70 11.98 7.19 -11.45
N LEU A 71 12.71 6.51 -10.57
CA LEU A 71 14.12 6.79 -10.32
C LEU A 71 14.98 6.51 -11.57
N ALA A 72 14.73 5.41 -12.27
CA ALA A 72 15.42 5.07 -13.51
C ALA A 72 15.17 6.11 -14.61
N GLY A 73 13.94 6.60 -14.73
CA GLY A 73 13.55 7.65 -15.68
C GLY A 73 14.26 8.97 -15.39
N VAL A 74 14.24 9.43 -14.13
CA VAL A 74 14.92 10.67 -13.71
C VAL A 74 16.44 10.56 -13.90
N TYR A 75 17.04 9.42 -13.55
CA TYR A 75 18.47 9.18 -13.76
C TYR A 75 18.85 9.21 -15.24
N SER A 76 18.06 8.55 -16.09
CA SER A 76 18.30 8.53 -17.54
C SER A 76 18.20 9.94 -18.14
N LEU A 77 17.21 10.72 -17.71
CA LEU A 77 17.04 12.10 -18.14
C LEU A 77 18.21 12.99 -17.68
N ALA A 78 18.65 12.84 -16.43
CA ALA A 78 19.81 13.55 -15.91
C ALA A 78 21.08 13.22 -16.71
N MET A 79 21.36 11.94 -16.94
CA MET A 79 22.51 11.50 -17.75
C MET A 79 22.48 12.05 -19.18
N TRP A 80 21.29 12.13 -19.79
CA TRP A 80 21.13 12.72 -21.12
C TRP A 80 21.47 14.22 -21.13
N THR A 81 21.08 14.96 -20.08
CA THR A 81 21.44 16.38 -19.95
C THR A 81 22.93 16.63 -19.74
N PHE A 82 23.60 15.81 -18.93
CA PHE A 82 25.04 15.92 -18.71
C PHE A 82 25.87 15.58 -19.95
N LYS A 83 25.33 14.79 -20.90
CA LYS A 83 26.00 14.43 -22.17
C LYS A 83 25.97 15.52 -23.26
N GLY A 84 25.73 16.78 -22.90
CA GLY A 84 25.80 17.91 -23.82
C GLY A 84 24.48 18.64 -24.07
N HIS A 85 23.43 18.34 -23.31
CA HIS A 85 22.13 19.02 -23.41
C HIS A 85 21.87 19.89 -22.16
N ALA A 86 22.87 20.65 -21.73
CA ALA A 86 22.84 21.43 -20.48
C ALA A 86 21.70 22.48 -20.43
N GLY A 87 21.23 22.96 -21.59
CA GLY A 87 20.08 23.86 -21.68
C GLY A 87 18.76 23.28 -21.15
N TYR A 88 18.67 21.96 -20.97
CA TYR A 88 17.49 21.27 -20.45
C TYR A 88 17.56 21.00 -18.93
N ALA A 89 18.54 21.56 -18.22
CA ALA A 89 18.64 21.42 -16.76
C ALA A 89 17.33 21.82 -16.02
N PRO A 90 16.59 22.89 -16.41
CA PRO A 90 15.31 23.21 -15.77
C PRO A 90 14.26 22.10 -15.94
N VAL A 91 14.24 21.45 -17.11
CA VAL A 91 13.31 20.34 -17.39
C VAL A 91 13.60 19.13 -16.50
N VAL A 92 14.90 18.84 -16.27
CA VAL A 92 15.31 17.77 -15.34
C VAL A 92 14.89 18.09 -13.91
N ALA A 93 15.04 19.33 -13.48
CA ALA A 93 14.62 19.74 -12.14
C ALA A 93 13.11 19.56 -11.94
N VAL A 94 12.30 19.95 -12.93
CA VAL A 94 10.84 19.74 -12.91
C VAL A 94 10.50 18.24 -12.91
N ALA A 95 11.17 17.44 -13.74
CA ALA A 95 10.97 15.99 -13.80
C ALA A 95 11.36 15.30 -12.48
N ALA A 96 12.47 15.72 -11.85
CA ALA A 96 12.89 15.22 -10.55
C ALA A 96 11.88 15.57 -9.46
N TYR A 97 11.34 16.78 -9.47
CA TYR A 97 10.28 17.19 -8.53
C TYR A 97 8.98 16.39 -8.74
N ALA A 98 8.55 16.21 -9.99
CA ALA A 98 7.41 15.37 -10.31
C ALA A 98 7.64 13.91 -9.87
N GLY A 99 8.84 13.37 -10.13
CA GLY A 99 9.26 12.06 -9.68
C GLY A 99 9.20 11.92 -8.16
N TRP A 100 9.69 12.92 -7.43
CA TRP A 100 9.60 12.97 -5.97
C TRP A 100 8.16 12.92 -5.46
N LEU A 101 7.23 13.67 -6.07
CA LEU A 101 5.81 13.64 -5.71
C LEU A 101 5.19 12.25 -5.92
N VAL A 102 5.52 11.58 -7.02
CA VAL A 102 5.06 10.21 -7.30
C VAL A 102 5.66 9.23 -6.29
N THR A 103 6.97 9.28 -6.05
CA THR A 103 7.65 8.44 -5.05
C THR A 103 7.03 8.62 -3.67
N LYS A 104 6.73 9.86 -3.25
CA LYS A 104 6.05 10.14 -1.98
C LYS A 104 4.68 9.47 -1.89
N ARG A 105 3.90 9.50 -2.97
CA ARG A 105 2.59 8.81 -3.02
C ARG A 105 2.73 7.29 -2.94
N LEU A 106 3.71 6.72 -3.64
CA LEU A 106 3.96 5.27 -3.62
C LEU A 106 4.48 4.79 -2.26
N LEU A 107 5.35 5.58 -1.60
CA LEU A 107 5.79 5.32 -0.22
C LEU A 107 4.60 5.34 0.75
N ASN A 108 3.68 6.30 0.60
CA ASN A 108 2.47 6.35 1.42
C ASN A 108 1.63 5.08 1.22
N ALA A 109 1.46 4.61 -0.02
CA ALA A 109 0.75 3.35 -0.31
C ALA A 109 1.45 2.15 0.35
N GLN A 110 2.78 2.04 0.27
CA GLN A 110 3.53 0.99 0.98
C GLN A 110 3.31 1.05 2.50
N SER A 111 3.36 2.26 3.08
CA SER A 111 3.15 2.44 4.52
C SER A 111 1.72 2.14 4.97
N ALA A 112 0.72 2.36 4.10
CA ALA A 112 -0.66 1.99 4.34
C ALA A 112 -0.83 0.47 4.30
N CYS A 113 -0.18 -0.23 3.37
CA CYS A 113 -0.15 -1.70 3.35
C CYS A 113 0.47 -2.29 4.62
N LEU A 114 1.51 -1.65 5.17
CA LEU A 114 2.12 -2.03 6.46
C LEU A 114 1.21 -1.74 7.66
N LEU A 115 0.29 -0.76 7.54
CA LEU A 115 -0.71 -0.49 8.58
C LEU A 115 -1.81 -1.56 8.58
N GLY A 116 -2.23 -2.02 7.39
CA GLY A 116 -3.35 -2.95 7.23
C GLY A 116 -4.70 -2.29 7.49
N VAL A 117 -5.71 -3.10 7.77
CA VAL A 117 -7.07 -2.63 8.07
C VAL A 117 -7.17 -2.26 9.55
N VAL A 118 -7.67 -1.07 9.85
CA VAL A 118 -7.86 -0.57 11.21
C VAL A 118 -9.33 -0.22 11.41
N VAL A 119 -9.91 -0.77 12.46
CA VAL A 119 -11.27 -0.47 12.94
C VAL A 119 -11.13 0.30 14.25
N ASP A 120 -11.51 1.57 14.26
CA ASP A 120 -11.59 2.38 15.47
C ASP A 120 -13.05 2.53 15.89
N TYR A 121 -13.41 1.91 17.02
CA TYR A 121 -14.78 1.97 17.55
C TYR A 121 -15.13 3.30 18.20
N GLN A 122 -14.16 4.01 18.79
CA GLN A 122 -14.42 5.27 19.46
C GLN A 122 -14.54 6.41 18.44
N ALA A 123 -13.72 6.40 17.38
CA ALA A 123 -13.90 7.32 16.26
C ALA A 123 -15.05 6.89 15.34
N GLY A 124 -15.46 5.62 15.39
CA GLY A 124 -16.45 5.05 14.49
C GLY A 124 -15.96 5.01 13.05
N THR A 125 -14.68 4.73 12.83
CA THR A 125 -14.05 4.74 11.49
C THR A 125 -13.39 3.42 11.12
N LEU A 126 -13.57 3.00 9.88
CA LEU A 126 -12.91 1.89 9.22
C LEU A 126 -11.88 2.48 8.26
N THR A 127 -10.61 2.15 8.47
CA THR A 127 -9.49 2.62 7.65
C THR A 127 -8.81 1.44 6.98
N PHE A 128 -8.62 1.49 5.66
CA PHE A 128 -8.03 0.40 4.90
C PHE A 128 -7.12 0.91 3.77
N PRO A 129 -6.09 0.13 3.39
CA PRO A 129 -5.18 0.52 2.34
C PRO A 129 -5.80 0.37 0.95
N THR A 130 -5.56 1.36 0.11
CA THR A 130 -5.96 1.40 -1.30
C THR A 130 -4.81 1.94 -2.16
N LEU A 131 -4.85 1.74 -3.47
CA LEU A 131 -3.77 2.25 -4.34
C LEU A 131 -3.86 3.77 -4.54
N HIS A 132 -5.08 4.31 -4.71
CA HIS A 132 -5.36 5.74 -4.76
C HIS A 132 -6.77 6.04 -4.23
N PRO A 133 -6.92 6.85 -3.16
CA PRO A 133 -5.86 7.35 -2.27
C PRO A 133 -5.09 6.20 -1.58
N ALA A 134 -3.92 6.46 -0.99
CA ALA A 134 -3.12 5.41 -0.34
C ALA A 134 -3.83 4.74 0.85
N LEU A 135 -4.71 5.49 1.50
CA LEU A 135 -5.48 5.07 2.66
C LEU A 135 -6.89 5.64 2.51
N THR A 136 -7.90 4.79 2.64
CA THR A 136 -9.30 5.19 2.61
C THR A 136 -9.89 5.01 4.00
N THR A 137 -10.49 6.06 4.53
CA THR A 137 -11.18 6.05 5.82
C THR A 137 -12.66 6.30 5.59
N VAL A 138 -13.50 5.43 6.15
CA VAL A 138 -14.94 5.42 6.02
C VAL A 138 -15.57 5.40 7.41
N ALA A 139 -16.68 6.09 7.62
CA ALA A 139 -17.41 5.98 8.88
C ALA A 139 -18.14 4.63 8.97
N LEU A 140 -18.02 3.91 10.09
CA LEU A 140 -18.72 2.64 10.33
C LEU A 140 -20.23 2.81 10.16
N ALA A 141 -20.77 3.97 10.52
CA ALA A 141 -22.19 4.29 10.37
C ALA A 141 -22.67 4.34 8.92
N GLN A 142 -21.78 4.56 7.95
CA GLN A 142 -22.11 4.60 6.53
C GLN A 142 -22.06 3.22 5.89
N VAL A 143 -21.54 2.19 6.57
CA VAL A 143 -21.49 0.81 6.06
C VAL A 143 -22.89 0.21 6.17
N ALA A 144 -23.57 0.10 5.02
CA ALA A 144 -24.93 -0.42 4.94
C ALA A 144 -24.95 -1.94 4.68
N GLN A 145 -24.08 -2.43 3.81
CA GLN A 145 -24.06 -3.83 3.39
C GLN A 145 -22.64 -4.40 3.39
N MET A 146 -22.53 -5.67 3.77
CA MET A 146 -21.29 -6.44 3.74
C MET A 146 -21.53 -7.79 3.05
N THR A 147 -20.84 -8.02 1.93
CA THR A 147 -20.98 -9.24 1.14
C THR A 147 -19.65 -9.99 1.07
N ARG A 148 -19.70 -11.31 1.27
CA ARG A 148 -18.55 -12.19 1.12
C ARG A 148 -18.41 -12.59 -0.35
N GLU A 149 -17.23 -12.43 -0.94
CA GLU A 149 -16.93 -12.89 -2.30
C GLU A 149 -15.67 -13.77 -2.30
N ASP A 150 -15.67 -14.83 -3.11
CA ASP A 150 -14.51 -15.70 -3.41
C ASP A 150 -13.71 -16.22 -2.20
N GLY A 151 -14.34 -16.30 -1.02
CA GLY A 151 -13.72 -16.80 0.21
C GLY A 151 -12.76 -15.82 0.89
N ASN A 152 -12.02 -14.98 0.17
CA ASN A 152 -11.02 -14.08 0.75
C ASN A 152 -11.29 -12.58 0.49
N LYS A 153 -12.37 -12.24 -0.22
CA LYS A 153 -12.79 -10.85 -0.43
C LYS A 153 -14.00 -10.51 0.43
N LEU A 154 -14.06 -9.26 0.86
CA LEU A 154 -15.19 -8.65 1.56
C LEU A 154 -15.57 -7.37 0.82
N HIS A 155 -16.80 -7.32 0.32
CA HIS A 155 -17.36 -6.13 -0.29
C HIS A 155 -18.09 -5.34 0.77
N ILE A 156 -17.72 -4.09 0.94
CA ILE A 156 -18.40 -3.13 1.80
C ILE A 156 -19.11 -2.11 0.91
N ALA A 157 -20.39 -1.90 1.14
CA ALA A 157 -21.19 -0.92 0.40
C ALA A 157 -21.92 0.00 1.39
N GLY A 158 -22.07 1.26 0.99
CA GLY A 158 -22.63 2.30 1.83
C GLY A 158 -22.83 3.62 1.10
N GLU A 159 -23.10 4.69 1.84
CA GLU A 159 -23.23 6.04 1.28
C GLU A 159 -21.93 6.53 0.59
N PHE A 160 -20.79 5.96 0.97
CA PHE A 160 -19.47 6.22 0.39
C PHE A 160 -19.23 5.45 -0.93
N GLY A 161 -20.22 4.73 -1.44
CA GLY A 161 -20.10 3.83 -2.59
C GLY A 161 -19.77 2.39 -2.17
N SER A 162 -19.07 1.66 -3.03
CA SER A 162 -18.65 0.28 -2.78
C SER A 162 -17.12 0.15 -2.82
N ASN A 163 -16.57 -0.65 -1.89
CA ASN A 163 -15.15 -0.98 -1.85
C ASN A 163 -14.97 -2.47 -1.60
N THR A 164 -13.90 -3.03 -2.16
CA THR A 164 -13.52 -4.43 -1.97
C THR A 164 -12.27 -4.51 -1.10
N LEU A 165 -12.38 -5.21 0.03
CA LEU A 165 -11.28 -5.56 0.90
C LEU A 165 -10.85 -6.99 0.57
N THR A 166 -9.62 -7.13 0.07
CA THR A 166 -9.02 -8.44 -0.17
C THR A 166 -8.21 -8.84 1.05
N PHE A 167 -8.32 -10.10 1.45
CA PHE A 167 -7.55 -10.73 2.53
C PHE A 167 -6.74 -11.92 1.98
N SER A 168 -5.69 -12.32 2.69
CA SER A 168 -4.86 -13.48 2.35
C SER A 168 -5.58 -14.77 2.70
N ASN A 169 -6.34 -14.77 3.79
CA ASN A 169 -6.99 -15.95 4.34
C ASN A 169 -8.44 -15.66 4.76
N LYS A 170 -9.29 -16.69 4.65
CA LYS A 170 -10.71 -16.63 5.06
C LYS A 170 -10.86 -16.22 6.54
N ARG A 171 -9.93 -16.68 7.39
CA ARG A 171 -9.90 -16.36 8.82
C ARG A 171 -9.78 -14.85 9.09
N LEU A 172 -8.87 -14.15 8.40
CA LEU A 172 -8.67 -12.71 8.58
C LEU A 172 -9.86 -11.90 8.07
N ARG A 173 -10.47 -12.34 6.97
CA ARG A 173 -11.74 -11.78 6.49
C ARG A 173 -12.84 -11.94 7.54
N ASP A 174 -13.00 -13.14 8.11
CA ASP A 174 -14.06 -13.39 9.09
C ASP A 174 -13.81 -12.65 10.42
N GLU A 175 -12.55 -12.48 10.81
CA GLU A 175 -12.15 -11.58 11.89
C GLU A 175 -12.56 -10.13 11.58
N CYS A 176 -12.32 -9.64 10.36
CA CYS A 176 -12.77 -8.32 9.93
C CYS A 176 -14.29 -8.16 10.00
N ILE A 177 -15.04 -9.15 9.52
CA ILE A 177 -16.51 -9.15 9.61
C ILE A 177 -16.96 -9.13 11.06
N TYR A 178 -16.33 -9.92 11.93
CA TYR A 178 -16.66 -9.94 13.36
C TYR A 178 -16.37 -8.58 14.02
N LEU A 179 -15.24 -7.95 13.69
CA LEU A 179 -14.89 -6.63 14.18
C LEU A 179 -15.86 -5.56 13.68
N LEU A 180 -16.25 -5.61 12.41
CA LEU A 180 -17.22 -4.67 11.85
C LEU A 180 -18.58 -4.86 12.51
N LYS A 181 -19.10 -6.10 12.58
CA LYS A 181 -20.38 -6.41 13.21
C LYS A 181 -20.42 -6.03 14.69
N SER A 182 -19.34 -6.23 15.44
CA SER A 182 -19.30 -5.80 16.86
C SER A 182 -19.34 -4.28 17.04
N GLY A 183 -18.83 -3.52 16.06
CA GLY A 183 -18.93 -2.05 16.04
C GLY A 183 -20.23 -1.52 15.44
N THR A 184 -20.83 -2.23 14.49
CA THR A 184 -22.06 -1.85 13.78
C THR A 184 -23.31 -2.52 14.32
N ALA A 185 -23.23 -3.38 15.35
CA ALA A 185 -24.37 -4.07 15.97
C ALA A 185 -25.45 -3.10 16.48
N ALA A 186 -25.12 -1.83 16.69
CA ALA A 186 -26.10 -0.79 17.00
C ALA A 186 -26.95 -0.34 15.78
N LYS A 187 -26.62 -0.72 14.55
CA LYS A 187 -27.23 -0.20 13.30
C LYS A 187 -27.44 -1.19 12.17
N MET A 188 -26.81 -2.37 12.14
CA MET A 188 -27.05 -3.31 11.04
C MET A 188 -28.33 -4.12 11.29
N PRO A 189 -29.37 -4.00 10.42
CA PRO A 189 -30.46 -4.96 10.42
C PRO A 189 -29.88 -6.34 10.10
N ALA A 190 -30.25 -7.32 10.91
CA ALA A 190 -29.85 -8.69 10.73
C ALA A 190 -30.51 -9.25 9.46
N GLU A 191 -29.78 -9.28 8.35
CA GLU A 191 -30.12 -10.14 7.23
C GLU A 191 -28.87 -10.89 6.77
N MET A 192 -28.84 -12.18 7.12
CA MET A 192 -28.18 -13.26 6.38
C MET A 192 -28.94 -14.54 6.74
N GLU A 193 -30.06 -14.75 6.05
CA GLU A 193 -30.46 -16.09 5.60
C GLU A 193 -29.83 -16.33 4.21
#